data_AF-A0A1Q4ZYT9-F1
#
_entry.id   AF-A0A1Q4ZYT9-F1
#
_cell.length_a   1.000
_cell.length_b   1.000
_cell.length_c   1.000
_cell.angle_alpha   90.00
_cell.angle_beta   90.00
_cell.angle_gamma   90.00
#
_symmetry.space_group_name_H-M   'P 1'
#
loop_
_entity.id
_entity.type
_entity.pdbx_description
1 polymer ?
#
loop_
_entity_poly.entity_id
_entity_poly.type
_entity_poly.pdbx_seq_one_letter_code
_entity_poly.pdbx_strand_id
1 'polypeptide(L)' 'MGVELTLEGGEITAVEVTPHATDDTSRALQTRFAEAVPRLVVGRDIDDVQLDRVAGNSNTPQGFNDALEEIKDLAGR' A
#
# COMPACT_ATOMS: atom_id res chain seq x y z
N MET A 1 -7.46 -4.14 5.77
CA MET A 1 -6.85 -2.79 5.64
C MET A 1 -7.41 -2.21 4.36
N GLY A 2 -7.78 -0.93 4.35
CA GLY A 2 -8.14 -0.21 3.14
C GLY A 2 -6.91 0.45 2.53
N VAL A 3 -6.85 0.52 1.19
CA VAL A 3 -5.81 1.22 0.43
C VAL A 3 -6.49 2.14 -0.55
N GLU A 4 -6.11 3.41 -0.52
CA GLU A 4 -6.59 4.43 -1.46
C GLU A 4 -5.39 5.13 -2.09
N LEU A 5 -5.43 5.33 -3.41
CA LEU A 5 -4.36 5.98 -4.18
C LEU A 5 -4.91 7.17 -4.95
N THR A 6 -4.10 8.22 -5.04
CA THR A 6 -4.27 9.27 -6.06
C THR A 6 -3.19 9.07 -7.11
N LEU A 7 -3.62 8.99 -8.37
CA LEU A 7 -2.74 8.80 -9.51
C LEU A 7 -2.78 10.01 -10.43
N GLU A 8 -1.61 10.44 -10.91
CA GLU A 8 -1.48 11.41 -12.00
C GLU A 8 -0.58 10.83 -13.08
N GLY A 9 -1.15 10.55 -14.26
CA GLY A 9 -0.37 9.96 -15.36
C GLY A 9 0.18 8.55 -15.09
N GLY A 10 -0.19 7.89 -13.99
CA GLY A 10 0.35 6.59 -13.55
C GLY A 10 1.27 6.72 -12.34
N GLU A 11 1.76 7.93 -12.06
CA GLU A 11 2.52 8.24 -10.87
C GLU A 11 1.61 8.31 -9.65
N ILE A 12 2.03 7.66 -8.56
CA ILE A 12 1.36 7.75 -7.26
C ILE A 12 1.70 9.10 -6.63
N THR A 13 0.72 10.00 -6.54
CA THR A 13 0.91 11.32 -5.92
C THR A 13 0.45 11.35 -4.46
N ALA A 14 -0.44 10.44 -4.07
CA ALA A 14 -0.82 10.22 -2.67
C ALA A 14 -1.24 8.77 -2.44
N VAL A 15 -1.04 8.30 -1.21
CA VAL A 15 -1.51 6.99 -0.74
C VAL A 15 -2.01 7.12 0.69
N GLU A 16 -3.18 6.56 0.95
CA GLU A 16 -3.75 6.40 2.28
C GLU A 16 -3.95 4.92 2.57
N VAL A 17 -3.54 4.50 3.78
CA VAL A 17 -3.63 3.11 4.22
C VAL A 17 -4.35 3.09 5.56
N THR A 18 -5.52 2.47 5.58
CA THR A 18 -6.43 2.48 6.74
C THR A 18 -6.41 1.13 7.46
N PRO A 19 -5.90 1.05 8.70
CA PRO A 19 -5.95 -0.18 9.50
C PRO A 19 -7.40 -0.57 9.85
N HIS A 20 -7.71 -1.85 9.75
CA HIS A 20 -9.02 -2.41 10.13
C HIS A 20 -8.91 -3.61 11.08
N ALA A 21 -7.69 -4.04 11.41
CA ALA A 21 -7.49 -5.12 12.37
C ALA A 21 -8.06 -4.77 13.75
N THR A 22 -8.74 -5.75 14.35
CA THR A 22 -9.36 -5.64 15.68
C THR A 22 -8.46 -6.15 16.81
N ASP A 23 -7.56 -7.11 16.52
CA ASP A 23 -6.51 -7.51 17.44
C ASP A 23 -5.36 -6.48 17.48
N ASP A 24 -4.84 -6.20 18.68
CA ASP A 24 -3.86 -5.14 18.90
C ASP A 24 -2.53 -5.39 18.19
N THR A 25 -2.07 -6.65 18.12
CA THR A 25 -0.81 -6.98 17.43
C THR A 25 -0.95 -6.70 15.94
N SER A 26 -2.05 -7.17 15.36
CA SER A 26 -2.34 -6.96 13.93
C SER A 26 -2.55 -5.47 13.62
N ARG A 27 -3.23 -4.73 14.49
CA ARG A 27 -3.44 -3.28 14.33
C ARG A 27 -2.14 -2.50 14.40
N ALA A 28 -1.25 -2.85 15.33
CA ALA A 28 0.07 -2.22 15.42
C ALA A 28 0.93 -2.45 14.16
N LEU A 29 0.88 -3.66 13.59
CA LEU A 29 1.57 -3.97 12.33
C LEU A 29 1.00 -3.18 11.16
N GLN A 30 -0.33 -3.13 11.03
CA GLN A 30 -1.01 -2.36 9.98
C GLN A 30 -0.70 -0.86 10.10
N THR A 31 -0.66 -0.31 11.32
CA THR A 31 -0.34 1.10 11.57
C THR A 31 1.09 1.43 11.16
N ARG A 32 2.07 0.62 11.58
CA ARG A 32 3.48 0.82 11.19
C ARG A 32 3.68 0.73 9.68
N PHE A 33 2.93 -0.15 9.03
CA PHE A 33 2.93 -0.25 7.57
C PHE A 33 2.35 1.00 6.92
N ALA A 34 1.18 1.46 7.38
CA ALA A 34 0.54 2.68 6.89
C ALA A 34 1.44 3.91 7.01
N GLU A 35 2.21 4.03 8.10
CA GLU A 35 3.17 5.12 8.29
C GLU A 35 4.42 5.02 7.39
N ALA A 36 4.77 3.81 6.92
CA ALA A 36 5.96 3.55 6.13
C ALA A 36 5.72 3.66 4.63
N VAL A 37 4.58 3.16 4.14
CA VAL A 37 4.26 3.04 2.71
C VAL A 37 4.36 4.35 1.94
N PRO A 38 3.82 5.50 2.40
CA PRO A 38 3.87 6.74 1.62
C PRO A 38 5.29 7.12 1.19
N ARG A 39 6.28 6.89 2.05
CA ARG A 39 7.69 7.19 1.76
C ARG A 39 8.33 6.25 0.74
N LEU A 40 7.71 5.10 0.47
CA LEU A 40 8.24 4.06 -0.41
C LEU A 40 7.64 4.11 -1.82
N VAL A 41 6.46 4.72 -1.97
CA VAL A 41 5.64 4.61 -3.19
C VAL A 41 5.26 5.95 -3.81
N VAL A 42 5.14 7.04 -3.04
CA VAL A 42 4.81 8.36 -3.61
C VAL A 42 5.94 8.82 -4.54
N GLY A 43 5.58 9.32 -5.72
CA GLY A 43 6.48 9.72 -6.80
C GLY A 43 6.99 8.56 -7.65
N ARG A 44 6.44 7.35 -7.48
CA ARG A 44 6.75 6.20 -8.34
C ARG A 44 5.56 5.88 -9.24
N ASP A 45 5.85 5.34 -10.42
CA ASP A 45 4.83 4.75 -11.26
C ASP A 45 4.23 3.52 -10.56
N ILE A 46 2.90 3.42 -10.55
CA ILE A 46 2.18 2.30 -9.94
C ILE A 46 2.62 0.95 -10.51
N ASP A 47 3.02 0.88 -11.77
CA ASP A 47 3.44 -0.34 -12.44
C ASP A 47 4.80 -0.85 -11.93
N ASP A 48 5.63 0.06 -11.39
CA ASP A 48 6.95 -0.25 -10.86
C ASP A 48 6.93 -0.56 -9.34
N VAL A 49 5.79 -0.42 -8.66
CA VAL A 49 5.69 -0.65 -7.22
C VAL A 49 5.42 -2.11 -6.90
N GLN A 50 6.40 -2.75 -6.28
CA GLN A 50 6.24 -4.03 -5.58
C GLN A 50 7.00 -3.99 -4.25
N LEU A 51 6.31 -4.23 -3.15
CA LEU A 51 6.90 -4.21 -1.81
C LEU A 51 7.15 -5.64 -1.31
N ASP A 52 8.41 -5.96 -1.02
CA ASP A 52 8.78 -7.31 -0.53
C ASP A 52 8.66 -7.42 1.00
N ARG A 53 9.35 -6.54 1.72
CA ARG A 53 9.34 -6.51 3.19
C ARG A 53 9.37 -5.08 3.68
N VAL A 54 8.34 -4.70 4.44
CA VAL A 54 8.27 -3.41 5.10
C VAL A 54 8.29 -3.66 6.60
N ALA A 55 9.23 -3.01 7.31
CA ALA A 55 9.37 -3.09 8.76
C ALA A 55 9.46 -4.52 9.34
N GLY A 56 10.05 -5.47 8.60
CA GLY A 56 10.24 -6.84 9.09
C GLY A 56 9.06 -7.80 8.90
N ASN A 57 7.94 -7.34 8.32
CA ASN A 57 6.72 -8.14 8.11
C ASN A 57 6.53 -8.47 6.62
N SER A 58 6.18 -9.72 6.30
CA SER A 58 5.91 -10.21 4.93
C SER A 58 4.44 -10.19 4.54
N ASN A 59 3.50 -10.28 5.49
CA ASN A 59 2.08 -10.45 5.16
C ASN A 59 1.39 -9.13 4.80
N THR A 60 1.80 -8.02 5.44
CA THR A 60 1.22 -6.70 5.16
C THR A 60 1.62 -6.14 3.80
N PRO A 61 2.89 -6.27 3.34
CA PRO A 61 3.25 -5.93 1.95
C PRO A 61 2.49 -6.73 0.90
N GLN A 62 2.21 -8.02 1.14
CA GLN A 62 1.47 -8.84 0.18
C GLN A 62 0.04 -8.31 -0.06
N GLY A 63 -0.74 -8.09 1.00
CA GLY A 63 -2.09 -7.55 0.85
C GLY A 63 -2.13 -6.12 0.27
N PHE A 64 -1.05 -5.35 0.40
CA PHE A 64 -0.92 -4.06 -0.28
C PHE A 64 -0.64 -4.23 -1.77
N ASN A 65 0.28 -5.11 -2.16
CA ASN A 65 0.55 -5.40 -3.57
C ASN A 65 -0.70 -5.95 -4.26
N ASP A 66 -1.47 -6.83 -3.61
CA ASP A 66 -2.74 -7.33 -4.13
C ASP A 66 -3.74 -6.19 -4.41
N ALA A 67 -3.80 -5.20 -3.51
CA ALA A 67 -4.62 -4.02 -3.71
C ALA A 67 -4.11 -3.10 -4.84
N LEU A 68 -2.79 -3.00 -5.05
CA LEU A 68 -2.24 -2.26 -6.19
C LEU A 68 -2.67 -2.89 -7.51
N GLU A 69 -2.63 -4.21 -7.63
CA GLU A 69 -3.07 -4.91 -8.84
C GLU A 69 -4.55 -4.64 -9.14
N GLU A 70 -5.43 -4.69 -8.13
CA GLU A 70 -6.85 -4.33 -8.31
C GLU A 70 -7.03 -2.87 -8.76
N ILE A 71 -6.24 -1.94 -8.21
CA ILE A 71 -6.29 -0.52 -8.61
C ILE A 71 -5.78 -0.33 -10.04
N LYS A 72 -4.75 -1.05 -10.47
CA LYS A 72 -4.26 -1.02 -11.86
C LYS A 72 -5.34 -1.49 -12.83
N ASP A 73 -5.99 -2.61 -12.54
CA ASP A 73 -7.11 -3.14 -13.33
C ASP A 73 -8.24 -2.12 -13.47
N LEU A 74 -8.63 -1.46 -12.36
CA LEU A 74 -9.66 -0.42 -12.36
C LEU A 74 -9.24 0.85 -13.12
N ALA A 75 -7.95 1.19 -13.09
CA ALA A 75 -7.39 2.34 -13.80
C ALA A 75 -7.07 2.05 -15.28
N GLY A 76 -7.18 0.78 -15.72
CA GLY A 76 -6.86 0.35 -17.08
C GLY A 76 -5.36 0.39 -17.39
N ARG A 77 -4.53 0.00 -16.42
CA ARG A 77 -3.06 -0.14 -16.56
C ARG A 77 -2.63 -1.59 -16.58
#